data_AF-A0A328CAF1-F1
#
_entry.id   AF-A0A328CAF1-F1
#
_cell.length_a   1.000
_cell.length_b   1.000
_cell.length_c   1.000
_cell.angle_alpha   90.00
_cell.angle_beta   90.00
_cell.angle_gamma   90.00
#
_symmetry.space_group_name_H-M   'P 1'
#
loop_
_entity.id
_entity.type
_entity.pdbx_description
1 polymer ?
#
loop_
_entity_poly.entity_id
_entity_poly.type
_entity_poly.pdbx_seq_one_letter_code
_entity_poly.pdbx_strand_id
1 'polypeptide(L)'
;MSVYLRVFVVALMLLAAAAACSKQRPVPVDDASLPSAEEPATPAPESGTPESATQENSKEGESGASERLEATVVATDLAAPWGITIPPDQRVFLTERDRGRVVEYVDGHVRIIRNLPVDATGEGGLLGITHSPEFETDNLLYVYYTTEDDNRIARFAPDSDAPADVIFSGIPRARIHNGGRIAFGPDGMLYVGTGDASVPERSQAPDSLAGKILRMTSQGGIPDDNPSPDSYVYTLGHRNVQGLTWDSQGRMYATEFGPGRDDEINLIEAGNNYGWPEVTGQANQEGFRDPIFVQQPADASWSGMTALVQGAIPGWEDQLIIASLRGQRLWRLELSPDGQEVVDSEALFMKEWGRLRAVVQAADGSLWVLTNNRDGRGIPRKGDDHIYRLAHP
;
A
#
# COMPACT_ATOMS: atom_id res chain seq x y z
N MET A 1 -14.28 17.39 71.12
CA MET A 1 -15.21 18.44 71.57
C MET A 1 -14.38 19.65 71.97
N SER A 2 -14.79 20.85 71.56
CA SER A 2 -14.14 22.16 71.69
C SER A 2 -13.21 22.61 70.56
N VAL A 3 -13.81 23.46 69.73
CA VAL A 3 -13.34 24.31 68.64
C VAL A 3 -12.83 25.64 69.22
N TYR A 4 -11.99 26.41 68.50
CA TYR A 4 -11.90 27.89 68.37
C TYR A 4 -10.46 28.23 67.89
N LEU A 5 -10.12 28.61 66.65
CA LEU A 5 -10.60 29.61 65.68
C LEU A 5 -9.96 31.02 65.85
N ARG A 6 -9.26 31.45 64.77
CA ARG A 6 -8.89 32.82 64.29
C ARG A 6 -7.76 33.57 65.05
N VAL A 7 -6.61 33.91 64.45
CA VAL A 7 -6.24 34.76 63.26
C VAL A 7 -6.35 36.28 63.54
N PHE A 8 -5.22 36.99 63.29
CA PHE A 8 -4.96 38.43 62.95
C PHE A 8 -3.87 39.08 63.86
N VAL A 9 -2.90 39.91 63.44
CA VAL A 9 -2.17 40.23 62.19
C VAL A 9 -1.24 41.44 62.49
N VAL A 10 -0.04 41.44 61.89
CA VAL A 10 0.81 42.59 61.46
C VAL A 10 1.58 43.47 62.47
N ALA A 11 2.90 43.56 62.23
CA ALA A 11 3.74 44.77 62.09
C ALA A 11 5.23 44.34 62.03
N LEU A 12 6.18 44.87 61.26
CA LEU A 12 6.29 45.91 60.22
C LEU A 12 7.76 45.92 59.72
N MET A 13 8.02 46.37 58.48
CA MET A 13 9.24 47.05 57.97
C MET A 13 10.55 46.23 57.75
N LEU A 14 11.41 46.44 56.73
CA LEU A 14 11.54 47.37 55.58
C LEU A 14 12.69 46.85 54.66
N LEU A 15 12.58 47.16 53.36
CA LEU A 15 13.61 47.51 52.36
C LEU A 15 14.58 46.49 51.70
N ALA A 16 14.50 46.55 50.34
CA ALA A 16 15.57 46.77 49.36
C ALA A 16 16.22 45.57 48.60
N ALA A 17 15.66 45.34 47.41
CA ALA A 17 16.26 45.11 46.09
C ALA A 17 17.75 44.70 45.94
N ALA A 18 17.98 43.61 45.19
CA ALA A 18 18.77 43.62 43.94
C ALA A 18 18.57 42.32 43.15
N ALA A 19 18.29 42.46 41.85
CA ALA A 19 18.24 41.37 40.87
C ALA A 19 19.66 40.95 40.46
N ALA A 20 19.89 39.64 40.32
CA ALA A 20 21.00 39.11 39.53
C ALA A 20 20.62 37.76 38.94
N CYS A 21 20.22 37.77 37.66
CA CYS A 21 20.18 36.59 36.81
C CYS A 21 21.61 36.06 36.62
N SER A 22 21.84 34.79 36.92
CA SER A 22 23.02 34.06 36.48
C SER A 22 22.57 32.90 35.60
N LYS A 23 22.68 33.13 34.29
CA LYS A 23 22.62 32.10 33.25
C LYS A 23 23.81 31.16 33.44
N GLN A 24 23.55 29.90 33.79
CA GLN A 24 24.56 28.86 33.71
C GLN A 24 24.82 28.53 32.24
N ARG A 25 26.03 28.90 31.78
CA ARG A 25 26.60 28.46 30.50
C ARG A 25 26.92 26.96 30.58
N PRO A 26 26.63 26.16 29.56
CA PRO A 26 27.24 24.84 29.41
C PRO A 26 28.74 25.00 29.13
N VAL A 27 29.51 24.11 29.71
CA VAL A 27 30.96 23.97 29.55
C VAL A 27 31.28 23.58 28.09
N PRO A 28 32.33 24.15 27.44
CA PRO A 28 32.75 23.71 26.12
C PRO A 28 33.46 22.36 26.24
N VAL A 29 32.99 21.37 25.51
CA VAL A 29 33.72 20.12 25.29
C VAL A 29 34.56 20.34 24.04
N ASP A 30 35.88 20.17 24.19
CA ASP A 30 36.86 20.35 23.13
C ASP A 30 36.57 19.45 21.93
N ASP A 31 36.69 20.08 20.77
CA ASP A 31 36.55 19.53 19.43
C ASP A 31 37.79 18.69 19.11
N ALA A 32 37.76 17.42 19.52
CA ALA A 32 38.70 16.40 19.07
C ALA A 32 38.12 15.77 17.80
N SER A 33 38.70 16.18 16.67
CA SER A 33 38.48 15.66 15.33
C SER A 33 38.49 14.13 15.30
N LEU A 34 37.31 13.54 15.18
CA LEU A 34 37.14 12.13 14.87
C LEU A 34 37.26 11.95 13.34
N PRO A 35 38.06 10.99 12.86
CA PRO A 35 38.28 10.79 11.44
C PRO A 35 37.00 10.31 10.75
N SER A 36 36.79 10.83 9.54
CA SER A 36 35.79 10.36 8.59
C SER A 36 35.91 8.84 8.45
N ALA A 37 34.84 8.11 8.77
CA ALA A 37 34.76 6.69 8.45
C ALA A 37 34.64 6.56 6.92
N GLU A 38 35.74 6.22 6.28
CA GLU A 38 35.75 5.70 4.92
C GLU A 38 34.90 4.42 4.87
N GLU A 39 34.05 4.32 3.85
CA GLU A 39 33.42 3.07 3.43
C GLU A 39 34.49 1.98 3.28
N PRO A 40 34.28 0.76 3.84
CA PRO A 40 35.13 -0.35 3.48
C PRO A 40 34.82 -0.74 2.02
N ALA A 41 35.83 -0.59 1.15
CA ALA A 41 35.81 -1.20 -0.18
C ALA A 41 35.76 -2.74 -0.03
N THR A 42 34.65 -3.35 -0.42
CA THR A 42 34.52 -4.80 -0.50
C THR A 42 35.30 -5.32 -1.71
N PRO A 43 36.15 -6.36 -1.57
CA PRO A 43 36.89 -6.92 -2.70
C PRO A 43 35.95 -7.69 -3.64
N ALA A 44 36.27 -7.66 -4.93
CA ALA A 44 35.59 -8.45 -5.96
C ALA A 44 35.67 -9.96 -5.65
N PRO A 45 34.57 -10.72 -5.80
CA PRO A 45 34.66 -12.17 -5.81
C PRO A 45 35.04 -12.65 -7.22
N GLU A 46 36.01 -13.56 -7.23
CA GLU A 46 36.46 -14.32 -8.39
C GLU A 46 35.33 -15.19 -8.96
N SER A 47 35.45 -15.41 -10.28
CA SER A 47 34.62 -16.26 -11.11
C SER A 47 34.47 -17.68 -10.54
N GLY A 48 33.22 -18.10 -10.32
CA GLY A 48 32.85 -19.45 -9.95
C GLY A 48 31.36 -19.67 -10.18
N THR A 49 31.01 -20.17 -11.36
CA THR A 49 29.66 -20.53 -11.77
C THR A 49 29.12 -21.68 -10.91
N PRO A 50 27.82 -21.65 -10.55
CA PRO A 50 26.97 -22.78 -10.89
C PRO A 50 25.73 -22.34 -11.67
N GLU A 51 25.51 -23.03 -12.79
CA GLU A 51 24.31 -23.00 -13.62
C GLU A 51 23.04 -23.18 -12.78
N SER A 52 22.16 -22.18 -12.79
CA SER A 52 20.76 -22.34 -12.39
C SER A 52 19.91 -21.72 -13.50
N ALA A 53 18.99 -22.50 -14.03
CA ALA A 53 18.22 -22.19 -15.23
C ALA A 53 17.36 -20.93 -15.04
N THR A 54 17.77 -19.84 -15.67
CA THR A 54 16.94 -18.65 -15.91
C THR A 54 15.97 -18.94 -17.04
N GLN A 55 14.66 -18.90 -16.77
CA GLN A 55 13.69 -18.62 -17.82
C GLN A 55 13.70 -17.12 -18.08
N GLU A 56 14.48 -16.70 -19.08
CA GLU A 56 14.28 -15.40 -19.74
C GLU A 56 13.01 -15.49 -20.57
N ASN A 57 11.89 -15.00 -20.05
CA ASN A 57 10.67 -14.79 -20.84
C ASN A 57 10.20 -13.32 -20.81
N SER A 58 11.13 -12.37 -20.76
CA SER A 58 10.83 -10.97 -21.07
C SER A 58 11.17 -10.72 -22.54
N LYS A 59 10.15 -10.66 -23.41
CA LYS A 59 10.31 -9.94 -24.67
C LYS A 59 10.43 -8.46 -24.35
N GLU A 60 11.66 -7.94 -24.25
CA GLU A 60 11.93 -6.51 -24.38
C GLU A 60 11.64 -6.08 -25.82
N GLY A 61 10.36 -5.88 -26.12
CA GLY A 61 9.91 -5.15 -27.29
C GLY A 61 8.82 -4.20 -26.83
N GLU A 62 8.99 -2.90 -27.09
CA GLU A 62 7.87 -1.95 -27.09
C GLU A 62 6.80 -2.53 -28.03
N SER A 63 5.77 -3.13 -27.43
CA SER A 63 4.66 -3.70 -28.18
C SER A 63 3.66 -2.59 -28.48
N GLY A 64 3.10 -2.61 -29.69
CA GLY A 64 2.10 -1.64 -30.15
C GLY A 64 0.75 -1.73 -29.44
N ALA A 65 0.62 -2.38 -28.27
CA ALA A 65 -0.62 -2.34 -27.51
C ALA A 65 -0.80 -1.03 -26.74
N SER A 66 0.28 -0.36 -26.32
CA SER A 66 0.18 1.02 -25.81
C SER A 66 -0.29 1.97 -26.91
N GLU A 67 0.15 1.77 -28.16
CA GLU A 67 -0.31 2.53 -29.33
C GLU A 67 -1.80 2.32 -29.66
N ARG A 68 -2.42 1.27 -29.10
CA ARG A 68 -3.86 0.98 -29.22
C ARG A 68 -4.70 1.55 -28.09
N LEU A 69 -4.11 2.25 -27.12
CA LEU A 69 -4.83 2.88 -26.01
C LEU A 69 -4.79 4.40 -26.13
N GLU A 70 -5.95 5.04 -25.95
CA GLU A 70 -6.00 6.47 -25.70
C GLU A 70 -5.74 6.74 -24.22
N ALA A 71 -4.68 7.52 -23.92
CA ALA A 71 -4.34 7.93 -22.57
C ALA A 71 -4.68 9.41 -22.35
N THR A 72 -5.64 9.69 -21.47
CA THR A 72 -6.07 11.06 -21.13
C THR A 72 -5.66 11.41 -19.70
N VAL A 73 -5.08 12.58 -19.49
CA VAL A 73 -4.84 13.10 -18.12
C VAL A 73 -6.17 13.56 -17.54
N VAL A 74 -6.57 12.98 -16.42
CA VAL A 74 -7.78 13.35 -15.69
C VAL A 74 -7.48 14.35 -14.59
N ALA A 75 -6.44 14.10 -13.79
CA ALA A 75 -6.08 14.96 -12.66
C ALA A 75 -4.57 15.20 -12.62
N THR A 76 -4.17 16.34 -12.06
CA THR A 76 -2.77 16.75 -11.84
C THR A 76 -2.60 17.27 -10.41
N ASP A 77 -1.35 17.54 -10.03
CA ASP A 77 -0.94 18.18 -8.78
C ASP A 77 -1.39 17.45 -7.51
N LEU A 78 -1.57 16.14 -7.61
CA LEU A 78 -1.91 15.27 -6.48
C LEU A 78 -0.72 15.13 -5.54
N ALA A 79 -0.98 15.04 -4.23
CA ALA A 79 0.07 14.95 -3.22
C ALA A 79 0.30 13.50 -2.75
N ALA A 80 1.31 12.84 -3.35
CA ALA A 80 1.70 11.47 -3.03
C ALA A 80 0.49 10.52 -2.90
N PRO A 81 -0.37 10.44 -3.93
CA PRO A 81 -1.61 9.68 -3.84
C PRO A 81 -1.31 8.17 -3.76
N TRP A 82 -2.10 7.42 -2.98
CA TRP A 82 -1.84 6.01 -2.66
C TRP A 82 -2.89 5.07 -3.26
N GLY A 83 -4.15 5.31 -2.94
CA GLY A 83 -5.28 4.49 -3.34
C GLY A 83 -6.27 5.31 -4.17
N ILE A 84 -7.00 4.61 -5.02
CA ILE A 84 -8.08 5.15 -5.84
C ILE A 84 -9.25 4.16 -5.78
N THR A 85 -10.47 4.66 -5.69
CA THR A 85 -11.68 3.87 -5.85
C THR A 85 -12.72 4.66 -6.64
N ILE A 86 -13.45 3.97 -7.51
CA ILE A 86 -14.51 4.54 -8.35
C ILE A 86 -15.77 3.69 -8.11
N PRO A 87 -16.65 4.08 -7.15
CA PRO A 87 -17.93 3.41 -6.95
C PRO A 87 -18.86 3.50 -8.18
N PRO A 88 -19.99 2.75 -8.18
CA PRO A 88 -20.95 2.73 -9.29
C PRO A 88 -21.52 4.10 -9.70
N ASP A 89 -21.54 5.07 -8.79
CA ASP A 89 -21.98 6.45 -9.07
C ASP A 89 -20.93 7.30 -9.84
N GLN A 90 -19.78 6.70 -10.20
CA GLN A 90 -18.68 7.26 -10.98
C GLN A 90 -17.90 8.38 -10.28
N ARG A 91 -18.12 8.63 -8.99
CA ARG A 91 -17.26 9.52 -8.21
C ARG A 91 -15.86 8.93 -8.11
N VAL A 92 -14.85 9.79 -8.05
CA VAL A 92 -13.45 9.34 -8.01
C VAL A 92 -12.85 9.76 -6.67
N PHE A 93 -12.58 8.79 -5.80
CA PHE A 93 -11.99 9.03 -4.48
C PHE A 93 -10.55 8.56 -4.42
N LEU A 94 -9.72 9.34 -3.73
CA LEU A 94 -8.29 9.13 -3.61
C LEU A 94 -7.84 9.28 -2.17
N THR A 95 -6.76 8.61 -1.82
CA THR A 95 -6.02 8.87 -0.58
C THR A 95 -4.70 9.56 -0.88
N GLU A 96 -4.39 10.61 -0.12
CA GLU A 96 -3.08 11.27 -0.13
C GLU A 96 -2.28 10.80 1.10
N ARG A 97 -1.20 10.04 0.85
CA ARG A 97 -0.47 9.30 1.89
C ARG A 97 0.01 10.20 3.02
N ASP A 98 0.76 11.23 2.66
CA ASP A 98 1.53 12.03 3.62
C ASP A 98 0.67 13.10 4.31
N ARG A 99 -0.40 13.53 3.63
CA ARG A 99 -1.33 14.54 4.18
C ARG A 99 -2.43 13.92 5.04
N GLY A 100 -2.63 12.60 4.95
CA GLY A 100 -3.71 11.92 5.66
C GLY A 100 -5.10 12.32 5.17
N ARG A 101 -5.25 12.64 3.87
CA ARG A 101 -6.50 13.18 3.31
C ARG A 101 -7.17 12.18 2.36
N VAL A 102 -8.45 11.95 2.57
CA VAL A 102 -9.33 11.42 1.54
C VAL A 102 -9.84 12.61 0.74
N VAL A 103 -9.71 12.52 -0.58
CA VAL A 103 -10.15 13.56 -1.50
C VAL A 103 -11.01 12.98 -2.60
N GLU A 104 -11.89 13.80 -3.15
CA GLU A 104 -12.69 13.49 -4.32
C GLU A 104 -12.22 14.37 -5.48
N TYR A 105 -12.11 13.79 -6.67
CA TYR A 105 -11.88 14.55 -7.88
C TYR A 105 -13.21 14.92 -8.55
N VAL A 106 -13.41 16.22 -8.79
CA VAL A 106 -14.62 16.79 -9.41
C VAL A 106 -14.20 17.89 -10.39
N ASP A 107 -14.53 17.73 -11.67
CA ASP A 107 -14.38 18.76 -12.72
C ASP A 107 -13.02 19.50 -12.72
N GLY A 108 -11.92 18.76 -12.73
CA GLY A 108 -10.56 19.32 -12.75
C GLY A 108 -10.02 19.74 -11.39
N HIS A 109 -10.79 19.57 -10.31
CA HIS A 109 -10.43 20.03 -8.98
C HIS A 109 -10.50 18.91 -7.95
N VAL A 110 -9.69 19.05 -6.90
CA VAL A 110 -9.67 18.12 -5.76
C VAL A 110 -10.44 18.73 -4.59
N ARG A 111 -11.49 18.06 -4.13
CA ARG A 111 -12.28 18.40 -2.94
C ARG A 111 -11.85 17.52 -1.77
N ILE A 112 -11.53 18.13 -0.62
CA ILE A 112 -11.18 17.37 0.58
C ILE A 112 -12.46 16.80 1.19
N ILE A 113 -12.46 15.49 1.44
CA ILE A 113 -13.60 14.74 2.01
C ILE A 113 -13.36 14.43 3.49
N ARG A 114 -12.16 13.99 3.83
CA ARG A 114 -11.81 13.61 5.22
C ARG A 114 -10.34 13.89 5.48
N ASN A 115 -10.02 14.28 6.71
CA ASN A 115 -8.67 14.22 7.25
C ASN A 115 -8.62 13.12 8.32
N LEU A 116 -7.58 12.29 8.29
CA LEU A 116 -7.33 11.25 9.27
C LEU A 116 -5.98 11.52 9.98
N PRO A 117 -5.86 11.19 11.28
CA PRO A 117 -4.65 11.38 12.04
C PRO A 117 -3.64 10.26 11.72
N VAL A 118 -2.85 10.44 10.68
CA VAL A 118 -1.90 9.42 10.20
C VAL A 118 -0.47 9.68 10.67
N ASP A 119 0.31 8.62 10.88
CA ASP A 119 1.77 8.68 10.93
C ASP A 119 2.33 8.36 9.53
N ALA A 120 2.81 9.40 8.84
CA ALA A 120 3.40 9.29 7.51
C ALA A 120 4.90 8.98 7.50
N THR A 121 5.44 8.43 8.61
CA THR A 121 6.87 8.09 8.68
C THR A 121 7.20 6.91 7.76
N GLY A 122 8.12 7.15 6.83
CA GLY A 122 8.60 6.12 5.90
C GLY A 122 7.55 5.79 4.83
N GLU A 123 7.04 4.56 4.86
CA GLU A 123 5.98 4.07 3.97
C GLU A 123 4.59 4.11 4.62
N GLY A 124 4.48 4.55 5.87
CA GLY A 124 3.20 4.77 6.56
C GLY A 124 2.41 5.96 6.00
N GLY A 125 1.16 6.09 6.42
CA GLY A 125 0.27 7.21 6.07
C GLY A 125 -1.15 6.74 5.82
N LEU A 126 -1.90 7.50 5.01
CA LEU A 126 -3.21 7.05 4.51
C LEU A 126 -3.03 6.24 3.22
N LEU A 127 -3.34 4.94 3.27
CA LEU A 127 -2.97 3.96 2.25
C LEU A 127 -4.18 3.55 1.40
N GLY A 128 -4.64 2.30 1.50
CA GLY A 128 -5.72 1.77 0.69
C GLY A 128 -7.06 2.46 0.93
N ILE A 129 -7.88 2.48 -0.11
CA ILE A 129 -9.27 2.91 -0.09
C ILE A 129 -10.08 1.96 -0.97
N THR A 130 -11.30 1.64 -0.54
CA THR A 130 -12.26 0.88 -1.34
C THR A 130 -13.68 1.33 -1.00
N HIS A 131 -14.63 1.11 -1.90
CA HIS A 131 -16.05 1.38 -1.68
C HIS A 131 -16.76 0.12 -1.19
N SER A 132 -17.86 0.28 -0.47
CA SER A 132 -18.74 -0.83 -0.10
C SER A 132 -19.29 -1.55 -1.34
N PRO A 133 -19.47 -2.88 -1.32
CA PRO A 133 -20.24 -3.57 -2.37
C PRO A 133 -21.66 -3.02 -2.49
N GLU A 134 -22.20 -2.47 -1.41
CA GLU A 134 -23.55 -1.91 -1.31
C GLU A 134 -23.54 -0.37 -1.38
N PHE A 135 -22.53 0.23 -2.02
CA PHE A 135 -22.29 1.69 -2.00
C PHE A 135 -23.51 2.52 -2.40
N GLU A 136 -24.32 2.07 -3.36
CA GLU A 136 -25.55 2.77 -3.78
C GLU A 136 -26.58 2.89 -2.66
N THR A 137 -26.50 2.03 -1.64
CA THR A 137 -27.43 2.01 -0.50
C THR A 137 -26.81 2.56 0.78
N ASP A 138 -25.54 2.26 1.06
CA ASP A 138 -24.87 2.64 2.32
C ASP A 138 -23.94 3.85 2.19
N ASN A 139 -23.54 4.21 0.96
CA ASN A 139 -22.59 5.27 0.65
C ASN A 139 -21.29 5.18 1.47
N LEU A 140 -20.78 3.98 1.76
CA LEU A 140 -19.61 3.80 2.62
C LEU A 140 -18.30 3.64 1.83
N LEU A 141 -17.30 4.42 2.25
CA LEU A 141 -15.90 4.21 1.90
C LEU A 141 -15.15 3.59 3.07
N TYR A 142 -14.19 2.73 2.77
CA TYR A 142 -13.28 2.10 3.72
C TYR A 142 -11.86 2.56 3.43
N VAL A 143 -11.08 2.84 4.46
CA VAL A 143 -9.68 3.28 4.35
C VAL A 143 -8.78 2.51 5.29
N TYR A 144 -7.56 2.22 4.83
CA TYR A 144 -6.46 1.68 5.62
C TYR A 144 -5.48 2.80 5.92
N TYR A 145 -5.04 2.95 7.16
CA TYR A 145 -4.04 3.96 7.51
C TYR A 145 -3.16 3.57 8.69
N THR A 146 -1.95 4.11 8.67
CA THR A 146 -0.95 3.98 9.73
C THR A 146 -1.14 5.08 10.77
N THR A 147 -1.05 4.72 12.04
CA THR A 147 -0.99 5.63 13.19
C THR A 147 0.36 5.50 13.88
N GLU A 148 0.55 6.19 15.01
CA GLU A 148 1.75 6.00 15.83
C GLU A 148 1.89 4.55 16.32
N ASP A 149 0.75 3.90 16.64
CA ASP A 149 0.72 2.60 17.33
C ASP A 149 0.56 1.40 16.39
N ASP A 150 -0.18 1.54 15.29
CA ASP A 150 -0.63 0.43 14.45
C ASP A 150 -0.92 0.85 13.01
N ASN A 151 -1.32 -0.11 12.20
CA ASN A 151 -2.18 0.11 11.05
C ASN A 151 -3.62 -0.29 11.41
N ARG A 152 -4.60 0.40 10.83
CA ARG A 152 -6.02 0.20 11.13
C ARG A 152 -6.93 0.52 9.95
N ILE A 153 -8.17 0.08 10.05
CA ILE A 153 -9.21 0.25 9.04
C ILE A 153 -10.35 1.05 9.64
N ALA A 154 -10.77 2.09 8.92
CA ALA A 154 -11.96 2.86 9.25
C ALA A 154 -12.89 2.99 8.06
N ARG A 155 -14.14 3.35 8.32
CA ARG A 155 -15.14 3.63 7.30
C ARG A 155 -15.91 4.90 7.59
N PHE A 156 -16.49 5.49 6.56
CA PHE A 156 -17.33 6.69 6.68
C PHE A 156 -18.13 6.91 5.39
N ALA A 157 -19.19 7.71 5.48
CA ALA A 157 -19.87 8.22 4.31
C ALA A 157 -19.18 9.52 3.82
N PRO A 158 -18.87 9.67 2.52
CA PRO A 158 -18.12 10.81 2.00
C PRO A 158 -18.88 12.14 2.17
N ASP A 159 -20.21 12.11 2.22
CA ASP A 159 -21.04 13.31 2.32
C ASP A 159 -21.52 13.61 3.75
N SER A 160 -20.99 12.89 4.75
CA SER A 160 -21.31 13.07 6.16
C SER A 160 -20.16 13.74 6.92
N ASP A 161 -20.43 14.64 7.87
CA ASP A 161 -19.40 15.21 8.74
C ASP A 161 -19.06 14.33 9.95
N ALA A 162 -19.71 13.17 10.09
CA ALA A 162 -19.43 12.23 11.18
C ALA A 162 -17.95 11.78 11.17
N PRO A 163 -17.35 11.55 12.35
CA PRO A 163 -16.03 10.95 12.44
C PRO A 163 -15.99 9.59 11.72
N ALA A 164 -14.82 9.23 11.20
CA ALA A 164 -14.61 7.90 10.67
C ALA A 164 -14.71 6.84 11.78
N ASP A 165 -15.46 5.78 11.51
CA ASP A 165 -15.68 4.65 12.40
C ASP A 165 -14.55 3.63 12.23
N VAL A 166 -13.73 3.43 13.26
CA VAL A 166 -12.63 2.45 13.24
C VAL A 166 -13.21 1.07 13.51
N ILE A 167 -13.21 0.22 12.49
CA ILE A 167 -13.78 -1.13 12.55
C ILE A 167 -12.76 -2.21 12.88
N PHE A 168 -11.47 -1.93 12.64
CA PHE A 168 -10.39 -2.88 12.91
C PHE A 168 -9.08 -2.14 13.18
N SER A 169 -8.28 -2.63 14.13
CA SER A 169 -7.04 -1.98 14.58
C SER A 169 -6.03 -3.02 15.10
N GLY A 170 -4.82 -2.59 15.43
CA GLY A 170 -3.78 -3.45 15.98
C GLY A 170 -2.96 -4.22 14.95
N ILE A 171 -3.10 -3.92 13.65
CA ILE A 171 -2.21 -4.50 12.63
C ILE A 171 -0.81 -3.91 12.86
N PRO A 172 0.26 -4.71 12.99
CA PRO A 172 1.59 -4.18 13.23
C PRO A 172 2.03 -3.20 12.14
N ARG A 173 2.82 -2.20 12.54
CA ARG A 173 3.38 -1.18 11.65
C ARG A 173 4.89 -1.07 11.80
N ALA A 174 5.52 -0.50 10.78
CA ALA A 174 6.92 -0.10 10.83
C ALA A 174 7.19 1.07 9.87
N ARG A 175 8.46 1.48 9.72
CA ARG A 175 8.87 2.47 8.70
C ARG A 175 8.69 1.94 7.27
N ILE A 176 8.75 0.63 7.07
CA ILE A 176 8.57 -0.05 5.78
C ILE A 176 7.69 -1.29 5.98
N HIS A 177 7.12 -1.79 4.89
CA HIS A 177 6.30 -3.02 4.87
C HIS A 177 5.04 -2.94 5.72
N ASN A 178 4.23 -1.90 5.47
CA ASN A 178 2.90 -1.76 6.10
C ASN A 178 1.78 -2.43 5.31
N GLY A 179 2.06 -3.04 4.15
CA GLY A 179 1.05 -3.50 3.20
C GLY A 179 0.13 -2.34 2.79
N GLY A 180 -1.17 -2.50 3.07
CA GLY A 180 -2.14 -1.42 3.10
C GLY A 180 -3.17 -1.46 1.98
N ARG A 181 -3.14 -2.47 1.10
CA ARG A 181 -4.21 -2.66 0.11
C ARG A 181 -5.43 -3.27 0.79
N ILE A 182 -6.59 -2.70 0.53
CA ILE A 182 -7.88 -3.25 0.92
C ILE A 182 -8.81 -3.31 -0.29
N ALA A 183 -9.61 -4.36 -0.37
CA ALA A 183 -10.63 -4.52 -1.39
C ALA A 183 -11.70 -5.51 -0.94
N PHE A 184 -12.94 -5.33 -1.39
CA PHE A 184 -13.98 -6.32 -1.19
C PHE A 184 -13.88 -7.43 -2.25
N GLY A 185 -13.96 -8.67 -1.81
CA GLY A 185 -14.04 -9.83 -2.69
C GLY A 185 -15.47 -10.09 -3.19
N PRO A 186 -15.64 -11.02 -4.14
CA PRO A 186 -16.96 -11.40 -4.68
C PRO A 186 -17.87 -12.07 -3.64
N ASP A 187 -17.31 -12.49 -2.50
CA ASP A 187 -18.03 -13.02 -1.34
C ASP A 187 -18.58 -11.92 -0.40
N GLY A 188 -18.35 -10.64 -0.72
CA GLY A 188 -18.76 -9.50 0.09
C GLY A 188 -17.88 -9.25 1.33
N MET A 189 -16.77 -9.98 1.47
CA MET A 189 -15.83 -9.80 2.59
C MET A 189 -14.74 -8.80 2.23
N LEU A 190 -14.23 -8.10 3.23
CA LEU A 190 -13.11 -7.18 3.11
C LEU A 190 -11.79 -7.95 3.26
N TYR A 191 -10.95 -7.88 2.24
CA TYR A 191 -9.60 -8.45 2.24
C TYR A 191 -8.56 -7.36 2.47
N VAL A 192 -7.51 -7.69 3.23
CA VAL A 192 -6.50 -6.72 3.68
C VAL A 192 -5.12 -7.30 3.50
N GLY A 193 -4.34 -6.73 2.59
CA GLY A 193 -2.93 -7.04 2.43
C GLY A 193 -2.10 -6.32 3.48
N THR A 194 -1.30 -7.06 4.24
CA THR A 194 -0.39 -6.51 5.27
C THR A 194 1.06 -6.84 4.91
N GLY A 195 2.00 -6.12 5.52
CA GLY A 195 3.42 -6.46 5.45
C GLY A 195 3.94 -7.00 6.77
N ASP A 196 5.15 -7.54 6.75
CA ASP A 196 5.82 -8.15 7.90
C ASP A 196 6.21 -7.13 9.00
N ALA A 197 5.99 -5.84 8.75
CA ALA A 197 6.37 -4.74 9.64
C ALA A 197 7.86 -4.80 10.05
N SER A 198 8.73 -5.15 9.10
CA SER A 198 10.19 -5.31 9.31
C SER A 198 10.57 -6.41 10.31
N VAL A 199 9.66 -7.33 10.64
CA VAL A 199 9.93 -8.51 11.46
C VAL A 199 9.46 -9.74 10.67
N PRO A 200 10.32 -10.27 9.78
CA PRO A 200 9.93 -11.31 8.81
C PRO A 200 9.30 -12.55 9.44
N GLU A 201 9.75 -12.96 10.63
CA GLU A 201 9.25 -14.15 11.34
C GLU A 201 7.76 -14.05 11.69
N ARG A 202 7.21 -12.82 11.78
CA ARG A 202 5.78 -12.60 12.00
C ARG A 202 4.92 -13.10 10.85
N SER A 203 5.47 -13.22 9.65
CA SER A 203 4.75 -13.73 8.48
C SER A 203 4.37 -15.19 8.64
N GLN A 204 5.18 -15.98 9.36
CA GLN A 204 4.90 -17.39 9.66
C GLN A 204 4.10 -17.59 10.97
N ALA A 205 4.08 -16.60 11.86
CA ALA A 205 3.30 -16.67 13.10
C ALA A 205 1.78 -16.60 12.81
N PRO A 206 0.97 -17.62 13.19
CA PRO A 206 -0.45 -17.69 12.85
C PRO A 206 -1.33 -16.73 13.67
N ASP A 207 -0.85 -16.27 14.81
CA ASP A 207 -1.51 -15.31 15.71
C ASP A 207 -1.15 -13.85 15.40
N SER A 208 -0.19 -13.62 14.49
CA SER A 208 0.22 -12.30 14.04
C SER A 208 -0.64 -11.81 12.86
N LEU A 209 -0.98 -10.52 12.87
CA LEU A 209 -1.63 -9.84 11.74
C LEU A 209 -0.64 -9.30 10.70
N ALA A 210 0.67 -9.40 10.94
CA ALA A 210 1.71 -8.96 10.00
C ALA A 210 2.10 -10.06 9.02
N GLY A 211 2.35 -9.68 7.78
CA GLY A 211 2.77 -10.58 6.70
C GLY A 211 1.67 -11.58 6.31
N LYS A 212 0.44 -11.07 6.22
CA LYS A 212 -0.80 -11.80 5.95
C LYS A 212 -1.62 -11.16 4.84
N ILE A 213 -2.49 -11.96 4.24
CA ILE A 213 -3.78 -11.45 3.75
C ILE A 213 -4.80 -11.79 4.82
N LEU A 214 -5.53 -10.77 5.30
CA LEU A 214 -6.62 -10.93 6.25
C LEU A 214 -7.96 -10.90 5.52
N ARG A 215 -8.98 -11.56 6.08
CA ARG A 215 -10.37 -11.55 5.59
C ARG A 215 -11.32 -11.26 6.76
N MET A 216 -12.17 -10.24 6.58
CA MET A 216 -13.12 -9.77 7.60
C MET A 216 -14.47 -9.37 7.02
N THR A 217 -15.50 -9.31 7.85
CA THR A 217 -16.81 -8.76 7.44
C THR A 217 -16.73 -7.24 7.24
N SER A 218 -17.72 -6.65 6.58
CA SER A 218 -17.83 -5.18 6.42
C SER A 218 -17.91 -4.40 7.75
N GLN A 219 -18.17 -5.09 8.86
CA GLN A 219 -18.19 -4.51 10.21
C GLN A 219 -16.89 -4.77 11.00
N GLY A 220 -15.87 -5.40 10.39
CA GLY A 220 -14.61 -5.76 11.06
C GLY A 220 -14.65 -7.05 11.88
N GLY A 221 -15.73 -7.85 11.75
CA GLY A 221 -15.84 -9.16 12.41
C GLY A 221 -15.10 -10.26 11.65
N ILE A 222 -14.86 -11.40 12.32
CA ILE A 222 -14.29 -12.60 11.71
C ILE A 222 -15.40 -13.37 10.99
N PRO A 223 -15.27 -13.71 9.69
CA PRO A 223 -16.20 -14.58 8.99
C PRO A 223 -16.14 -16.01 9.53
N ASP A 224 -17.31 -16.65 9.66
CA ASP A 224 -17.43 -18.01 10.21
C ASP A 224 -16.73 -19.08 9.36
N ASP A 225 -16.53 -18.80 8.07
CA ASP A 225 -15.90 -19.67 7.07
C ASP A 225 -14.42 -19.34 6.82
N ASN A 226 -13.78 -18.53 7.68
CA ASN A 226 -12.33 -18.32 7.58
C ASN A 226 -11.56 -19.65 7.79
N PRO A 227 -10.37 -19.81 7.17
CA PRO A 227 -9.62 -21.07 7.18
C PRO A 227 -9.26 -21.58 8.58
N SER A 228 -9.05 -20.66 9.51
CA SER A 228 -8.79 -20.95 10.91
C SER A 228 -9.89 -20.32 11.78
N PRO A 229 -10.54 -21.09 12.67
CA PRO A 229 -11.52 -20.55 13.61
C PRO A 229 -10.95 -19.40 14.44
N ASP A 230 -11.79 -18.39 14.69
CA ASP A 230 -11.45 -17.21 15.49
C ASP A 230 -10.20 -16.44 15.00
N SER A 231 -9.84 -16.57 13.72
CA SER A 231 -8.70 -15.87 13.12
C SER A 231 -9.11 -15.04 11.91
N TYR A 232 -8.52 -13.84 11.81
CA TYR A 232 -8.62 -12.99 10.61
C TYR A 232 -7.72 -13.46 9.46
N VAL A 233 -6.76 -14.35 9.73
CA VAL A 233 -5.78 -14.79 8.74
C VAL A 233 -6.46 -15.62 7.66
N TYR A 234 -6.44 -15.10 6.43
CA TYR A 234 -6.88 -15.83 5.25
C TYR A 234 -5.71 -16.62 4.63
N THR A 235 -4.55 -15.97 4.48
CA THR A 235 -3.29 -16.60 4.08
C THR A 235 -2.12 -15.98 4.84
N LEU A 236 -1.01 -16.71 4.94
CA LEU A 236 0.19 -16.29 5.65
C LEU A 236 1.46 -16.46 4.80
N GLY A 237 2.60 -16.05 5.35
CA GLY A 237 3.89 -16.15 4.66
C GLY A 237 4.10 -15.05 3.61
N HIS A 238 3.60 -13.85 3.88
CA HIS A 238 3.78 -12.68 3.00
C HIS A 238 4.79 -11.68 3.57
N ARG A 239 5.51 -10.99 2.69
CA ARG A 239 6.45 -9.91 2.99
C ARG A 239 5.78 -8.54 3.01
N ASN A 240 5.12 -8.14 1.92
CA ASN A 240 4.48 -6.82 1.79
C ASN A 240 3.46 -6.76 0.65
N VAL A 241 2.21 -7.14 0.93
CA VAL A 241 1.11 -7.20 -0.07
C VAL A 241 0.53 -5.81 -0.34
N GLN A 242 0.52 -5.34 -1.60
CA GLN A 242 0.02 -4.00 -1.97
C GLN A 242 -0.94 -3.96 -3.18
N GLY A 243 -1.29 -5.12 -3.73
CA GLY A 243 -2.30 -5.27 -4.77
C GLY A 243 -3.15 -6.50 -4.48
N LEU A 244 -4.46 -6.37 -4.70
CA LEU A 244 -5.46 -7.43 -4.56
C LEU A 244 -6.49 -7.23 -5.66
N THR A 245 -6.85 -8.29 -6.38
CA THR A 245 -7.93 -8.28 -7.35
C THR A 245 -8.54 -9.67 -7.48
N TRP A 246 -9.73 -9.75 -8.06
CA TRP A 246 -10.36 -11.00 -8.48
C TRP A 246 -10.64 -10.93 -9.97
N ASP A 247 -10.52 -12.06 -10.65
CA ASP A 247 -10.98 -12.19 -12.02
C ASP A 247 -12.48 -12.56 -12.10
N SER A 248 -12.99 -12.78 -13.32
CA SER A 248 -14.40 -13.10 -13.55
C SER A 248 -14.85 -14.43 -12.95
N GLN A 249 -13.90 -15.34 -12.66
CA GLN A 249 -14.13 -16.63 -12.03
C GLN A 249 -14.04 -16.56 -10.50
N GLY A 250 -13.71 -15.40 -9.95
CA GLY A 250 -13.55 -15.19 -8.51
C GLY A 250 -12.21 -15.70 -7.97
N ARG A 251 -11.23 -15.98 -8.82
CA ARG A 251 -9.86 -16.31 -8.39
C ARG A 251 -9.18 -15.04 -7.92
N MET A 252 -8.57 -15.09 -6.74
CA MET A 252 -7.91 -13.94 -6.13
C MET A 252 -6.44 -13.90 -6.53
N TYR A 253 -5.96 -12.72 -6.92
CA TYR A 253 -4.54 -12.49 -7.20
C TYR A 253 -4.00 -11.39 -6.30
N ALA A 254 -2.76 -11.54 -5.84
CA ALA A 254 -2.06 -10.52 -5.06
C ALA A 254 -0.70 -10.19 -5.66
N THR A 255 -0.31 -8.93 -5.54
CA THR A 255 1.07 -8.47 -5.80
C THR A 255 1.83 -8.34 -4.49
N GLU A 256 3.12 -8.67 -4.54
CA GLU A 256 3.98 -8.63 -3.37
C GLU A 256 5.39 -8.13 -3.69
N PHE A 257 5.96 -7.32 -2.80
CA PHE A 257 7.35 -6.88 -2.89
C PHE A 257 8.29 -7.90 -2.28
N GLY A 258 9.23 -8.41 -3.07
CA GLY A 258 10.28 -9.33 -2.62
C GLY A 258 11.48 -8.62 -1.97
N PRO A 259 12.46 -9.38 -1.42
CA PRO A 259 13.61 -8.87 -0.69
C PRO A 259 14.74 -8.37 -1.61
N GLY A 260 14.45 -7.39 -2.48
CA GLY A 260 15.41 -6.86 -3.45
C GLY A 260 15.61 -7.72 -4.70
N ARG A 261 14.87 -8.82 -4.78
CA ARG A 261 14.66 -9.76 -5.90
C ARG A 261 13.24 -10.30 -5.77
N ASP A 262 12.77 -11.01 -6.79
CA ASP A 262 11.54 -11.82 -6.76
C ASP A 262 10.31 -11.04 -6.24
N ASP A 263 9.95 -9.94 -6.90
CA ASP A 263 8.59 -9.40 -6.74
C ASP A 263 7.60 -10.38 -7.37
N GLU A 264 6.45 -10.58 -6.73
CA GLU A 264 5.61 -11.75 -6.98
C GLU A 264 4.19 -11.40 -7.40
N ILE A 265 3.63 -12.20 -8.32
CA ILE A 265 2.18 -12.38 -8.50
C ILE A 265 1.82 -13.72 -7.92
N ASN A 266 0.91 -13.70 -6.96
CA ASN A 266 0.44 -14.88 -6.25
C ASN A 266 -1.04 -15.16 -6.59
N LEU A 267 -1.36 -16.40 -6.96
CA LEU A 267 -2.74 -16.90 -6.95
C LEU A 267 -3.08 -17.27 -5.50
N ILE A 268 -4.04 -16.54 -4.93
CA ILE A 268 -4.39 -16.60 -3.50
C ILE A 268 -5.45 -17.65 -3.24
N GLU A 269 -5.10 -18.61 -2.38
CA GLU A 269 -5.96 -19.72 -1.97
C GLU A 269 -6.04 -19.78 -0.45
N ALA A 270 -7.25 -19.95 0.07
CA ALA A 270 -7.54 -19.89 1.50
C ALA A 270 -6.71 -20.89 2.31
N GLY A 271 -6.07 -20.42 3.39
CA GLY A 271 -5.29 -21.24 4.33
C GLY A 271 -3.87 -21.57 3.88
N ASN A 272 -3.46 -21.18 2.67
CA ASN A 272 -2.12 -21.46 2.17
C ASN A 272 -1.04 -20.54 2.77
N ASN A 273 0.20 -21.03 2.71
CA ASN A 273 1.42 -20.35 3.14
C ASN A 273 2.27 -19.99 1.93
N TYR A 274 2.56 -18.70 1.75
CA TYR A 274 3.33 -18.15 0.62
C TYR A 274 4.83 -18.03 0.91
N GLY A 275 5.27 -18.61 2.03
CA GLY A 275 6.66 -19.00 2.22
C GLY A 275 7.57 -17.97 2.86
N TRP A 276 7.31 -16.65 2.76
CA TRP A 276 8.19 -15.66 3.37
C TRP A 276 8.23 -15.80 4.91
N PRO A 277 9.42 -15.77 5.56
CA PRO A 277 10.77 -15.58 5.00
C PRO A 277 11.55 -16.88 4.76
N GLU A 278 10.93 -18.04 4.96
CA GLU A 278 11.57 -19.35 4.78
C GLU A 278 11.96 -19.57 3.32
N VAL A 279 11.12 -19.13 2.39
CA VAL A 279 11.38 -19.13 0.94
C VAL A 279 10.94 -17.81 0.28
N THR A 280 11.40 -17.58 -0.94
CA THR A 280 11.02 -16.44 -1.80
C THR A 280 11.04 -16.88 -3.26
N GLY A 281 10.15 -16.33 -4.08
CA GLY A 281 10.02 -16.72 -5.48
C GLY A 281 9.56 -18.17 -5.63
N GLN A 282 9.85 -18.76 -6.80
CA GLN A 282 9.46 -20.13 -7.14
C GLN A 282 10.44 -21.15 -6.54
N ALA A 283 10.32 -21.37 -5.23
CA ALA A 283 11.24 -22.20 -4.46
C ALA A 283 11.02 -23.71 -4.65
N ASN A 284 9.85 -24.12 -5.16
CA ASN A 284 9.47 -25.52 -5.38
C ASN A 284 9.62 -26.38 -4.11
N GLN A 285 9.25 -25.82 -2.96
CA GLN A 285 9.38 -26.48 -1.66
C GLN A 285 8.02 -26.87 -1.08
N GLU A 286 7.92 -28.13 -0.62
CA GLU A 286 6.70 -28.65 -0.01
C GLU A 286 6.27 -27.80 1.19
N GLY A 287 4.97 -27.53 1.28
CA GLY A 287 4.37 -26.71 2.35
C GLY A 287 4.28 -25.21 2.02
N PHE A 288 4.88 -24.76 0.90
CA PHE A 288 4.77 -23.39 0.43
C PHE A 288 4.12 -23.33 -0.95
N ARG A 289 3.30 -22.30 -1.17
CA ARG A 289 2.71 -22.00 -2.48
C ARG A 289 3.63 -21.04 -3.21
N ASP A 290 4.16 -21.50 -4.34
CA ASP A 290 4.99 -20.66 -5.21
C ASP A 290 4.12 -19.59 -5.92
N PRO A 291 4.71 -18.42 -6.22
CA PRO A 291 4.09 -17.43 -7.08
C PRO A 291 3.95 -17.93 -8.52
N ILE A 292 2.88 -17.49 -9.19
CA ILE A 292 2.61 -17.84 -10.59
C ILE A 292 3.49 -17.04 -11.56
N PHE A 293 4.07 -15.93 -11.09
CA PHE A 293 4.99 -15.10 -11.84
C PHE A 293 5.90 -14.30 -10.92
N VAL A 294 7.16 -14.15 -11.31
CA VAL A 294 8.18 -13.41 -10.55
C VAL A 294 8.91 -12.43 -11.45
N GLN A 295 9.33 -11.30 -10.89
CA GLN A 295 10.12 -10.31 -11.62
C GLN A 295 11.11 -9.58 -10.72
N GLN A 296 12.20 -9.05 -11.31
CA GLN A 296 13.15 -8.23 -10.58
C GLN A 296 12.55 -6.87 -10.21
N PRO A 297 12.81 -6.34 -9.00
CA PRO A 297 12.29 -5.04 -8.59
C PRO A 297 12.69 -3.86 -9.49
N ALA A 298 13.77 -3.99 -10.27
CA ALA A 298 14.14 -2.98 -11.26
C ALA A 298 13.12 -2.82 -12.39
N ASP A 299 12.37 -3.88 -12.71
CA ASP A 299 11.33 -3.92 -13.74
C ASP A 299 9.91 -3.95 -13.16
N ALA A 300 9.79 -4.31 -11.89
CA ALA A 300 8.55 -4.41 -11.14
C ALA A 300 8.47 -3.38 -10.01
N SER A 301 8.57 -3.81 -8.76
CA SER A 301 8.04 -3.14 -7.56
C SER A 301 6.53 -2.95 -7.68
N TRP A 302 5.84 -4.09 -7.88
CA TRP A 302 4.41 -4.18 -8.13
C TRP A 302 3.58 -3.73 -6.94
N SER A 303 2.61 -2.87 -7.22
CA SER A 303 1.74 -2.26 -6.21
C SER A 303 0.27 -2.55 -6.54
N GLY A 304 -0.58 -1.55 -6.77
CA GLY A 304 -1.97 -1.81 -7.14
C GLY A 304 -2.10 -2.58 -8.46
N MET A 305 -3.10 -3.45 -8.53
CA MET A 305 -3.42 -4.30 -9.67
C MET A 305 -4.94 -4.39 -9.84
N THR A 306 -5.40 -4.62 -11.07
CA THR A 306 -6.80 -4.97 -11.38
C THR A 306 -6.82 -6.08 -12.43
N ALA A 307 -7.74 -7.01 -12.29
CA ALA A 307 -8.14 -7.91 -13.38
C ALA A 307 -9.21 -7.21 -14.23
N LEU A 308 -9.23 -7.47 -15.53
CA LEU A 308 -10.17 -6.85 -16.47
C LEU A 308 -11.42 -7.70 -16.65
N VAL A 309 -12.35 -7.56 -15.72
CA VAL A 309 -13.58 -8.36 -15.66
C VAL A 309 -14.75 -7.74 -16.42
N GLN A 310 -14.68 -6.43 -16.69
CA GLN A 310 -15.67 -5.67 -17.45
C GLN A 310 -14.97 -4.93 -18.60
N GLY A 311 -14.63 -5.65 -19.67
CA GLY A 311 -13.69 -5.15 -20.68
C GLY A 311 -14.31 -4.27 -21.78
N ALA A 312 -13.91 -3.00 -21.83
CA ALA A 312 -14.02 -2.12 -23.01
C ALA A 312 -12.78 -2.16 -23.92
N ILE A 313 -11.76 -2.97 -23.58
CA ILE A 313 -10.54 -3.19 -24.38
C ILE A 313 -10.58 -4.65 -24.89
N PRO A 314 -10.97 -4.87 -26.16
CA PRO A 314 -11.16 -6.22 -26.69
C PRO A 314 -9.89 -7.08 -26.60
N GLY A 315 -10.04 -8.31 -26.11
CA GLY A 315 -8.96 -9.30 -26.03
C GLY A 315 -8.11 -9.19 -24.77
N TRP A 316 -8.48 -8.32 -23.82
CA TRP A 316 -7.80 -8.17 -22.53
C TRP A 316 -8.61 -8.74 -21.37
N GLU A 317 -9.71 -9.44 -21.65
CA GLU A 317 -10.59 -10.01 -20.63
C GLU A 317 -9.82 -10.97 -19.69
N ASP A 318 -10.07 -10.84 -18.38
CA ASP A 318 -9.41 -11.58 -17.29
C ASP A 318 -7.86 -11.46 -17.25
N GLN A 319 -7.27 -10.52 -17.98
CA GLN A 319 -5.84 -10.22 -17.86
C GLN A 319 -5.57 -9.32 -16.65
N LEU A 320 -4.36 -9.44 -16.10
CA LEU A 320 -3.92 -8.63 -14.95
C LEU A 320 -3.20 -7.38 -15.44
N ILE A 321 -3.66 -6.21 -14.99
CA ILE A 321 -2.97 -4.93 -15.19
C ILE A 321 -2.37 -4.49 -13.86
N ILE A 322 -1.06 -4.26 -13.84
CA ILE A 322 -0.31 -4.00 -12.60
C ILE A 322 0.48 -2.69 -12.69
N ALA A 323 0.38 -1.87 -11.65
CA ALA A 323 1.18 -0.65 -11.50
C ALA A 323 2.54 -0.93 -10.84
N SER A 324 3.62 -0.51 -11.51
CA SER A 324 4.99 -0.67 -11.03
C SER A 324 5.61 0.63 -10.53
N LEU A 325 6.12 0.62 -9.30
CA LEU A 325 6.78 1.77 -8.69
C LEU A 325 8.18 1.99 -9.26
N ARG A 326 9.14 1.09 -8.95
CA ARG A 326 10.54 1.21 -9.39
C ARG A 326 10.70 0.87 -10.88
N GLY A 327 9.90 -0.09 -11.37
CA GLY A 327 9.83 -0.46 -12.78
C GLY A 327 9.26 0.61 -13.70
N GLN A 328 8.53 1.60 -13.14
CA GLN A 328 7.97 2.76 -13.85
C GLN A 328 7.19 2.40 -15.12
N ARG A 329 6.27 1.44 -15.01
CA ARG A 329 5.48 0.94 -16.16
C ARG A 329 4.18 0.33 -15.67
N LEU A 330 3.24 0.13 -16.58
CA LEU A 330 2.18 -0.85 -16.37
C LEU A 330 2.63 -2.19 -16.94
N TRP A 331 2.30 -3.27 -16.26
CA TRP A 331 2.37 -4.61 -16.82
C TRP A 331 0.98 -5.07 -17.23
N ARG A 332 0.87 -5.72 -18.39
CA ARG A 332 -0.25 -6.57 -18.76
C ARG A 332 0.23 -8.01 -18.74
N LEU A 333 -0.37 -8.84 -17.90
CA LEU A 333 -0.07 -10.27 -17.82
C LEU A 333 -1.25 -11.05 -18.37
N GLU A 334 -0.98 -11.85 -19.40
CA GLU A 334 -1.95 -12.79 -19.95
C GLU A 334 -1.91 -14.07 -19.13
N LEU A 335 -3.06 -14.49 -18.62
CA LEU A 335 -3.21 -15.69 -17.82
C LEU A 335 -3.59 -16.89 -18.70
N SER A 336 -3.16 -18.09 -18.28
CA SER A 336 -3.71 -19.33 -18.81
C SER A 336 -5.23 -19.40 -18.60
N PRO A 337 -5.99 -20.20 -19.37
CA PRO A 337 -7.44 -20.31 -19.19
C PRO A 337 -7.88 -20.72 -17.77
N ASP A 338 -7.09 -21.55 -17.11
CA ASP A 338 -7.29 -21.97 -15.72
C ASP A 338 -6.69 -20.99 -14.69
N GLY A 339 -6.07 -19.90 -15.15
CA GLY A 339 -5.61 -18.77 -14.34
C GLY A 339 -4.44 -19.09 -13.42
N GLN A 340 -3.80 -20.25 -13.60
CA GLN A 340 -2.73 -20.72 -12.73
C GLN A 340 -1.34 -20.32 -13.20
N GLU A 341 -1.21 -19.85 -14.44
CA GLU A 341 0.07 -19.47 -15.03
C GLU A 341 -0.04 -18.14 -15.79
N VAL A 342 1.06 -17.40 -15.84
CA VAL A 342 1.22 -16.27 -16.77
C VAL A 342 1.83 -16.80 -18.06
N VAL A 343 1.10 -16.70 -19.16
CA VAL A 343 1.50 -17.24 -20.48
C VAL A 343 2.17 -16.20 -21.37
N ASP A 344 1.88 -14.91 -21.14
CA ASP A 344 2.57 -13.79 -21.79
C ASP A 344 2.62 -12.57 -20.87
N SER A 345 3.61 -11.70 -21.10
CA SER A 345 3.76 -10.46 -20.33
C SER A 345 4.18 -9.30 -21.22
N GLU A 346 3.59 -8.14 -20.98
CA GLU A 346 3.82 -6.94 -21.78
C GLU A 346 4.02 -5.72 -20.89
N ALA A 347 5.06 -4.93 -21.21
CA ALA A 347 5.31 -3.64 -20.59
C ALA A 347 4.62 -2.52 -21.38
N LEU A 348 3.83 -1.70 -20.69
CA LEU A 348 3.13 -0.55 -21.26
C LEU A 348 3.64 0.75 -20.60
N PHE A 349 3.72 1.82 -21.39
CA PHE A 349 4.09 3.18 -20.94
C PHE A 349 5.41 3.23 -20.16
N MET A 350 6.40 2.45 -20.61
CA MET A 350 7.65 2.26 -19.88
C MET A 350 8.40 3.58 -19.70
N LYS A 351 8.60 3.98 -18.44
CA LYS A 351 9.22 5.22 -17.97
C LYS A 351 8.50 6.52 -18.39
N GLU A 352 7.40 6.41 -19.14
CA GLU A 352 6.67 7.55 -19.69
C GLU A 352 6.06 8.42 -18.60
N TRP A 353 5.49 7.83 -17.54
CA TRP A 353 4.82 8.55 -16.44
C TRP A 353 5.56 8.48 -15.10
N GLY A 354 6.68 7.75 -15.06
CA GLY A 354 7.44 7.52 -13.83
C GLY A 354 6.80 6.43 -12.97
N ARG A 355 6.81 6.62 -11.65
CA ARG A 355 6.35 5.63 -10.67
C ARG A 355 4.83 5.50 -10.71
N LEU A 356 4.32 4.29 -10.86
CA LEU A 356 2.87 4.00 -10.86
C LEU A 356 2.50 3.22 -9.60
N ARG A 357 1.41 3.61 -8.94
CA ARG A 357 1.02 3.09 -7.61
C ARG A 357 -0.28 2.31 -7.59
N ALA A 358 -1.25 2.69 -8.41
CA ALA A 358 -2.53 2.00 -8.46
C ALA A 358 -3.08 2.03 -9.88
N VAL A 359 -3.83 0.98 -10.20
CA VAL A 359 -4.66 0.89 -11.39
C VAL A 359 -5.98 0.23 -10.98
N VAL A 360 -7.09 0.79 -11.43
CA VAL A 360 -8.45 0.25 -11.21
C VAL A 360 -9.24 0.31 -12.50
N GLN A 361 -10.16 -0.63 -12.68
CA GLN A 361 -11.16 -0.58 -13.75
C GLN A 361 -12.39 0.19 -13.27
N ALA A 362 -12.84 1.16 -14.07
CA ALA A 362 -14.11 1.87 -13.86
C ALA A 362 -15.27 1.09 -14.51
N ALA A 363 -16.51 1.43 -14.14
CA ALA A 363 -17.72 0.77 -14.66
C ALA A 363 -17.93 0.90 -16.17
N ASP A 364 -17.33 1.91 -16.81
CA ASP A 364 -17.31 2.08 -18.27
C ASP A 364 -16.25 1.19 -18.97
N GLY A 365 -15.53 0.37 -18.21
CA GLY A 365 -14.46 -0.51 -18.65
C GLY A 365 -13.11 0.17 -18.87
N SER A 366 -13.02 1.49 -18.67
CA SER A 366 -11.76 2.24 -18.76
C SER A 366 -10.86 1.95 -17.55
N LEU A 367 -9.54 2.05 -17.77
CA LEU A 367 -8.54 1.89 -16.72
C LEU A 367 -8.12 3.24 -16.18
N TRP A 368 -8.01 3.35 -14.85
CA TRP A 368 -7.60 4.56 -14.18
C TRP A 368 -6.32 4.32 -13.41
N VAL A 369 -5.27 5.05 -13.79
CA VAL A 369 -3.88 4.79 -13.38
C VAL A 369 -3.38 5.98 -12.58
N LEU A 370 -2.81 5.69 -11.41
CA LEU A 370 -2.35 6.68 -10.45
C LEU A 370 -0.81 6.71 -10.38
N THR A 371 -0.20 7.88 -10.60
CA THR A 371 1.25 8.06 -10.42
C THR A 371 1.63 8.34 -8.96
N ASN A 372 2.89 8.13 -8.61
CA ASN A 372 3.41 8.37 -7.26
C ASN A 372 4.88 8.83 -7.24
N ASN A 373 5.19 9.81 -8.08
CA ASN A 373 6.50 10.44 -8.20
C ASN A 373 6.87 11.32 -7.00
N ARG A 374 5.87 11.78 -6.22
CA ARG A 374 6.08 12.67 -5.05
C ARG A 374 6.23 11.94 -3.71
N ASP A 375 6.43 10.63 -3.70
CA ASP A 375 6.54 9.79 -2.49
C ASP A 375 7.89 9.88 -1.75
N GLY A 376 8.83 10.67 -2.28
CA GLY A 376 10.21 10.82 -1.79
C GLY A 376 11.21 9.89 -2.47
N ARG A 377 10.77 8.98 -3.36
CA ARG A 377 11.63 8.07 -4.13
C ARG A 377 11.61 8.34 -5.64
N GLY A 378 10.62 9.09 -6.12
CA GLY A 378 10.54 9.53 -7.51
C GLY A 378 11.32 10.81 -7.82
N ILE A 379 11.30 11.19 -9.10
CA ILE A 379 11.75 12.49 -9.59
C ILE A 379 10.50 13.23 -10.08
N PRO A 380 9.87 14.08 -9.25
CA PRO A 380 8.65 14.77 -9.63
C PRO A 380 8.83 15.64 -10.87
N ARG A 381 7.85 15.57 -11.76
CA ARG A 381 7.69 16.41 -12.94
C ARG A 381 6.65 17.49 -12.66
N LYS A 382 6.60 18.49 -13.54
CA LYS A 382 5.56 19.53 -13.46
C LYS A 382 4.18 18.87 -13.56
N GLY A 383 3.28 19.20 -12.62
CA GLY A 383 1.94 18.64 -12.58
C GLY A 383 1.82 17.28 -11.90
N ASP A 384 2.91 16.64 -11.46
CA ASP A 384 2.78 15.38 -10.71
C ASP A 384 2.05 15.61 -9.38
N ASP A 385 1.41 14.61 -8.76
CA ASP A 385 1.06 13.33 -9.35
C ASP A 385 -0.23 13.41 -10.16
N HIS A 386 -0.44 12.44 -11.04
CA HIS A 386 -1.50 12.41 -12.03
C HIS A 386 -2.46 11.24 -11.83
N ILE A 387 -3.67 11.40 -12.36
CA ILE A 387 -4.52 10.28 -12.79
C ILE A 387 -4.56 10.27 -14.31
N TYR A 388 -4.30 9.11 -14.90
CA TYR A 388 -4.52 8.83 -16.32
C TYR A 388 -5.72 7.92 -16.49
N ARG A 389 -6.61 8.22 -17.45
CA ARG A 389 -7.64 7.32 -17.93
C ARG A 389 -7.17 6.68 -19.24
N LEU A 390 -7.23 5.36 -19.32
CA LEU A 390 -6.92 4.58 -20.52
C LEU A 390 -8.20 3.93 -21.04
N ALA A 391 -8.46 4.08 -22.34
CA ALA A 391 -9.58 3.46 -23.02
C ALA A 391 -9.16 2.98 -24.41
N HIS A 392 -9.93 2.05 -24.98
CA HIS A 392 -9.83 1.76 -26.41
C HIS A 392 -10.35 2.99 -27.19
N PRO A 393 -9.65 3.43 -28.26
CA PRO A 393 -10.01 4.60 -29.07
C PRO A 393 -11.35 4.43 -29.81
#